data_AF-A0A411PGR4-F1
#
_entry.id   AF-A0A411PGR4-F1
#
_cell.length_a   1.000
_cell.length_b   1.000
_cell.length_c   1.000
_cell.angle_alpha   90.00
_cell.angle_beta   90.00
_cell.angle_gamma   90.00
#
_symmetry.space_group_name_H-M   'P 1'
#
loop_
_entity.id
_entity.type
_entity.pdbx_description
1 polymer ?
#
loop_
_entity_poly.entity_id
_entity_poly.type
_entity_poly.pdbx_seq_one_letter_code
_entity_poly.pdbx_strand_id
1 'polypeptide(L)'
;MRYMEESKQVMQVMSTQQLIELLRMKRIDFAITSYVDGMQFLNKNLITDIQPMQPNLANHNLYIYLNKRYASLVPMFDDKIKQLHLSGKLDLMIRAAEDQVMNFD
;
A
#
# COMPACT_ATOMS: atom_id res chain seq x y z
N MET A 1 -7.58 -7.66 -8.58
CA MET A 1 -8.58 -7.70 -9.67
C MET A 1 -9.76 -8.63 -9.35
N ARG A 2 -9.54 -9.86 -8.87
CA ARG A 2 -10.63 -10.82 -8.55
C ARG A 2 -11.76 -10.27 -7.67
N TYR A 3 -11.45 -9.39 -6.71
CA TYR A 3 -12.46 -8.81 -5.80
C TYR A 3 -13.40 -7.76 -6.44
N MET A 4 -13.13 -7.35 -7.68
CA MET A 4 -13.94 -6.34 -8.38
C MET A 4 -14.80 -6.95 -9.48
N GLU A 5 -14.69 -8.26 -9.72
CA GLU A 5 -15.41 -8.97 -10.81
C GLU A 5 -16.93 -8.98 -10.60
N GLU A 6 -17.39 -8.92 -9.35
CA GLU A 6 -18.82 -8.86 -9.00
C GLU A 6 -19.35 -7.43 -8.82
N SER A 7 -18.50 -6.42 -8.96
CA SER A 7 -18.93 -5.02 -8.80
C SER A 7 -19.68 -4.55 -10.05
N LYS A 8 -20.81 -3.87 -9.84
CA LYS A 8 -21.64 -3.36 -10.95
C LYS A 8 -20.90 -2.38 -11.86
N GLN A 9 -19.95 -1.63 -11.30
CA GLN A 9 -19.16 -0.65 -12.03
C GLN A 9 -17.79 -0.45 -11.36
N VAL A 10 -16.73 -0.47 -12.16
CA VAL A 10 -15.35 -0.20 -11.72
C VAL A 10 -14.85 1.06 -12.43
N MET A 11 -14.26 1.97 -11.65
CA MET A 11 -13.55 3.13 -12.17
C MET A 11 -12.08 3.07 -11.74
N GLN A 12 -11.17 3.27 -12.69
CA GLN A 12 -9.75 3.45 -12.40
C GLN A 12 -9.40 4.93 -12.40
N VAL A 13 -8.58 5.33 -11.44
CA VAL A 13 -8.12 6.71 -11.26
C VAL A 13 -6.60 6.72 -11.09
N MET A 14 -6.00 7.89 -11.27
CA MET A 14 -4.53 8.00 -11.35
C MET A 14 -3.87 8.28 -9.99
N SER A 15 -4.62 8.63 -8.95
CA SER A 15 -4.08 8.98 -7.64
C SER A 15 -5.04 8.71 -6.48
N THR A 16 -4.48 8.55 -5.28
CA THR A 16 -5.23 8.48 -4.02
C THR A 16 -6.07 9.73 -3.79
N GLN A 17 -5.55 10.91 -4.16
CA GLN A 17 -6.30 12.17 -4.07
C GLN A 17 -7.61 12.10 -4.87
N GLN A 18 -7.53 11.71 -6.16
CA GLN A 18 -8.70 11.63 -7.02
C GLN A 18 -9.71 10.60 -6.49
N LEU A 19 -9.22 9.47 -5.97
CA LEU A 19 -10.04 8.44 -5.36
C LEU A 19 -10.84 8.96 -4.16
N ILE A 20 -10.15 9.64 -3.23
CA ILE A 20 -10.77 10.18 -2.01
C ILE A 20 -11.72 11.33 -2.34
N GLU A 21 -11.39 12.21 -3.28
CA GLU A 21 -12.28 13.28 -3.73
C GLU A 21 -13.59 12.75 -4.31
N LEU A 22 -13.55 11.70 -5.13
CA LEU A 22 -14.75 11.05 -5.66
C LEU A 22 -15.62 10.45 -4.56
N LEU A 23 -14.99 9.83 -3.56
CA LEU A 23 -15.69 9.29 -2.40
C LEU A 23 -16.40 10.39 -1.60
N ARG A 24 -15.70 11.50 -1.29
CA ARG A 24 -16.27 12.66 -0.57
C ARG A 24 -17.41 13.33 -1.34
N MET A 25 -17.31 13.40 -2.67
CA MET A 25 -18.36 13.91 -3.55
C MET A 25 -19.53 12.94 -3.75
N LYS A 26 -19.52 11.76 -3.10
CA LYS A 26 -20.53 10.71 -3.25
C LYS A 26 -20.70 10.28 -4.72
N ARG A 27 -19.59 10.22 -5.47
CA ARG A 27 -19.55 9.75 -6.86
C ARG A 27 -19.22 8.27 -6.97
N ILE A 28 -18.66 7.70 -5.92
CA ILE A 28 -18.40 6.27 -5.73
C ILE A 28 -18.81 5.89 -4.31
N ASP A 29 -19.19 4.63 -4.11
CA ASP A 29 -19.54 4.11 -2.78
C ASP A 29 -18.31 3.60 -2.02
N PHE A 30 -17.33 3.06 -2.75
CA PHE A 30 -16.11 2.48 -2.18
C PHE A 30 -14.87 2.91 -2.94
N ALA A 31 -13.79 3.13 -2.19
CA ALA A 31 -12.45 3.41 -2.66
C ALA A 31 -11.52 2.25 -2.27
N ILE A 32 -10.72 1.74 -3.22
CA ILE A 32 -9.73 0.69 -2.96
C ILE A 32 -8.34 1.27 -3.22
N THR A 33 -7.49 1.27 -2.19
CA THR A 33 -6.09 1.73 -2.23
C THR A 33 -5.24 0.89 -1.26
N SER A 34 -3.91 1.05 -1.30
CA SER A 34 -3.05 0.51 -0.25
C SER A 34 -3.38 1.18 1.08
N TYR A 35 -3.22 0.44 2.19
CA TYR A 35 -3.51 0.97 3.52
C TYR A 35 -2.64 2.18 3.86
N VAL A 36 -1.33 2.10 3.58
CA VAL A 36 -0.36 3.17 3.85
C VAL A 36 -0.70 4.45 3.09
N ASP A 37 -0.95 4.37 1.77
CA ASP A 37 -1.25 5.56 0.96
C ASP A 37 -2.58 6.19 1.37
N GLY A 38 -3.60 5.35 1.64
CA GLY A 38 -4.91 5.82 2.08
C GLY A 38 -4.83 6.56 3.41
N MET A 39 -4.20 5.94 4.42
CA MET A 39 -4.06 6.54 5.74
C MET A 39 -3.19 7.79 5.72
N GLN A 40 -2.08 7.77 4.98
CA GLN A 40 -1.22 8.95 4.82
C GLN A 40 -1.98 10.14 4.23
N PHE A 41 -2.78 9.92 3.19
CA PHE A 41 -3.58 10.98 2.59
C PHE A 41 -4.65 11.52 3.53
N LEU A 42 -5.37 10.64 4.24
CA LEU A 42 -6.41 11.05 5.20
C LEU A 42 -5.81 11.89 6.35
N ASN A 43 -4.72 11.40 6.94
CA ASN A 43 -4.05 12.06 8.07
C ASN A 43 -3.49 13.43 7.66
N LYS A 44 -2.77 13.50 6.54
CA LYS A 44 -2.17 14.75 6.03
C LYS A 44 -3.21 15.83 5.74
N ASN A 45 -4.41 15.45 5.31
CA ASN A 45 -5.48 16.38 4.94
C ASN A 45 -6.54 16.55 6.05
N LEU A 46 -6.31 15.99 7.25
CA LEU A 46 -7.23 16.06 8.39
C LEU A 46 -8.66 15.58 8.04
N ILE A 47 -8.77 14.57 7.18
CA ILE A 47 -10.05 14.00 6.73
C ILE A 47 -10.49 12.95 7.74
N THR A 48 -11.58 13.22 8.46
CA THR A 48 -12.09 12.36 9.54
C THR A 48 -13.42 11.67 9.21
N ASP A 49 -14.10 12.09 8.14
CA ASP A 49 -15.39 11.57 7.67
C ASP A 49 -15.26 10.32 6.77
N ILE A 50 -14.03 9.89 6.49
CA ILE A 50 -13.71 8.64 5.78
C ILE A 50 -12.90 7.74 6.70
N GLN A 51 -13.26 6.46 6.75
CA GLN A 51 -12.61 5.47 7.58
C GLN A 51 -12.27 4.22 6.76
N PRO A 52 -11.10 3.58 6.99
CA PRO A 52 -10.76 2.32 6.33
C PRO A 52 -11.67 1.20 6.81
N MET A 53 -12.15 0.36 5.89
CA MET A 53 -12.90 -0.84 6.23
C MET A 53 -11.98 -1.96 6.71
N GLN A 54 -12.43 -2.71 7.73
CA GLN A 54 -11.74 -3.88 8.25
C GLN A 54 -12.58 -5.16 8.02
N PRO A 55 -11.98 -6.32 7.74
CA PRO A 55 -10.53 -6.52 7.55
C PRO A 55 -10.03 -5.99 6.19
N ASN A 56 -8.71 -5.84 6.04
CA ASN A 56 -8.09 -5.55 4.74
C ASN A 56 -8.55 -6.57 3.68
N LEU A 57 -8.89 -6.08 2.49
CA LEU A 57 -9.39 -6.91 1.39
C LEU A 57 -8.36 -7.93 0.87
N ALA A 58 -7.08 -7.53 0.88
CA ALA A 58 -5.97 -8.39 0.50
C ALA A 58 -4.66 -7.91 1.16
N ASN A 59 -3.79 -8.88 1.46
CA ASN A 59 -2.40 -8.62 1.84
C ASN A 59 -1.50 -9.11 0.70
N HIS A 60 -0.61 -8.25 0.23
CA HIS A 60 0.31 -8.57 -0.87
C HIS A 60 1.75 -8.54 -0.36
N ASN A 61 2.50 -9.60 -0.67
CA ASN A 61 3.94 -9.62 -0.43
C ASN A 61 4.63 -8.66 -1.41
N LEU A 62 5.57 -7.86 -0.90
CA LEU A 62 6.42 -7.02 -1.73
C LEU A 62 7.67 -7.79 -2.15
N TYR A 63 8.12 -7.52 -3.37
CA TYR A 63 9.29 -8.17 -3.95
C TYR A 63 10.20 -7.12 -4.58
N ILE A 64 11.50 -7.36 -4.51
CA ILE A 64 12.48 -6.57 -5.25
C ILE A 64 12.51 -7.09 -6.68
N TYR A 65 12.14 -6.24 -7.63
CA TYR A 65 12.34 -6.54 -9.04
C TYR A 65 13.81 -6.36 -9.41
N LEU A 66 14.37 -7.35 -10.08
CA LEU A 66 15.71 -7.27 -10.67
C LEU A 66 15.64 -7.55 -12.16
N ASN A 67 16.31 -6.72 -12.96
CA ASN A 67 16.40 -6.96 -14.39
C ASN A 67 17.13 -8.30 -14.65
N LYS A 68 16.63 -9.09 -15.61
CA LYS A 68 17.15 -10.43 -15.93
C LYS A 68 18.66 -10.46 -16.20
N ARG A 69 19.25 -9.37 -16.73
CA ARG A 69 20.70 -9.29 -16.96
C ARG A 69 21.55 -9.36 -15.68
N TYR A 70 20.93 -9.11 -14.52
CA TYR A 70 21.56 -9.20 -13.20
C TYR A 70 21.08 -10.41 -12.41
N ALA A 71 20.53 -11.44 -13.05
CA ALA A 71 20.02 -12.62 -12.36
C ALA A 71 21.04 -13.29 -11.43
N SER A 72 22.35 -13.14 -11.71
CA SER A 72 23.42 -13.62 -10.84
C SER A 72 23.45 -12.97 -9.46
N LEU A 73 22.84 -11.80 -9.25
CA LEU A 73 22.74 -11.14 -7.95
C LEU A 73 21.57 -11.67 -7.10
N VAL A 74 20.62 -12.41 -7.68
CA VAL A 74 19.43 -12.89 -6.96
C VAL A 74 19.81 -13.64 -5.67
N PRO A 75 20.77 -14.58 -5.66
CA PRO A 75 21.15 -15.28 -4.43
C PRO A 75 21.66 -14.32 -3.35
N MET A 76 22.45 -13.30 -3.72
CA MET A 76 22.98 -12.31 -2.78
C MET A 76 21.87 -11.49 -2.10
N PHE A 77 20.87 -11.05 -2.86
CA PHE A 77 19.72 -10.33 -2.30
C PHE A 77 18.85 -11.24 -1.43
N ASP A 78 18.56 -12.46 -1.90
CA ASP A 78 17.75 -13.43 -1.18
C ASP A 78 18.37 -13.79 0.18
N ASP A 79 19.67 -14.11 0.21
CA ASP A 79 20.40 -14.40 1.44
C ASP A 79 20.34 -13.23 2.41
N LYS A 80 20.52 -12.00 1.91
CA LYS A 80 20.50 -10.81 2.77
C LYS A 80 19.11 -10.54 3.33
N ILE A 81 18.05 -10.68 2.53
CA ILE A 81 16.67 -10.49 2.98
C ILE A 81 16.32 -11.55 4.03
N LYS A 82 16.69 -12.82 3.81
CA LYS A 82 16.50 -13.90 4.80
C LYS A 82 17.21 -13.60 6.12
N GLN A 83 18.45 -13.11 6.09
CA GLN A 83 19.16 -12.69 7.31
C GLN A 83 18.45 -11.54 8.04
N LEU A 84 17.95 -10.54 7.32
CA LEU A 84 17.23 -9.41 7.91
C LEU A 84 15.88 -9.83 8.50
N HIS A 85 15.18 -10.75 7.85
CA HIS A 85 13.95 -11.34 8.35
C HIS A 85 14.20 -12.16 9.62
N LEU A 86 15.17 -13.08 9.62
CA LEU A 86 15.51 -13.92 10.78
C LEU A 86 15.95 -13.11 12.00
N SER A 87 16.61 -11.96 11.78
CA SER A 87 17.04 -11.08 12.86
C SER A 87 15.96 -10.09 13.34
N GLY A 88 14.78 -10.06 12.70
CA GLY A 88 13.72 -9.07 12.97
C GLY A 88 14.05 -7.64 12.54
N LYS A 89 15.24 -7.41 11.93
CA LYS A 89 15.66 -6.09 11.46
C LYS A 89 14.80 -5.60 10.30
N LEU A 90 14.32 -6.51 9.45
CA LEU A 90 13.47 -6.15 8.32
C LEU A 90 12.18 -5.46 8.81
N ASP A 91 11.52 -6.01 9.83
CA ASP A 91 10.28 -5.45 10.38
C ASP A 91 10.49 -4.08 11.05
N LEU A 92 11.68 -3.85 11.63
CA LEU A 92 12.05 -2.53 12.17
C LEU A 92 12.25 -1.51 11.05
N MET A 93 12.89 -1.91 9.95
CA MET A 93 13.09 -1.04 8.80
C MET A 93 11.76 -0.69 8.11
N ILE A 94 10.85 -1.66 7.98
CA ILE A 94 9.51 -1.43 7.41
C ILE A 94 8.74 -0.45 8.29
N ARG A 95 8.65 -0.70 9.60
CA ARG A 95 7.96 0.21 10.53
C ARG A 95 8.54 1.62 10.51
N ALA A 96 9.86 1.75 10.53
CA ALA A 96 10.50 3.07 10.44
C ALA A 96 10.16 3.81 9.14
N ALA A 97 10.08 3.09 8.00
CA ALA A 97 9.68 3.69 6.74
C ALA A 97 8.19 4.08 6.71
N GLU A 98 7.30 3.25 7.27
CA GLU A 98 5.89 3.56 7.41
C GLU A 98 5.66 4.77 8.33
N ASP A 99 6.33 4.82 9.47
CA ASP A 99 6.28 5.96 10.40
C ASP A 99 6.76 7.25 9.73
N GLN A 100 7.82 7.20 8.92
CA GLN A 100 8.27 8.37 8.15
C GLN A 100 7.23 8.86 7.14
N VAL A 101 6.43 7.96 6.59
CA VAL A 101 5.37 8.32 5.63
C VAL A 101 4.13 8.84 6.35
N MET A 102 3.80 8.30 7.53
CA MET A 102 2.60 8.64 8.28
C MET A 102 2.76 9.86 9.22
N ASN A 103 3.95 10.10 9.76
CA ASN A 103 4.22 11.13 10.76
C ASN A 103 4.95 12.35 10.16
N PHE A 104 4.31 13.04 9.21
CA PHE A 104 4.77 14.36 8.80
C PHE A 104 4.21 15.43 9.73
N ASP A 105 5.11 16.18 10.38
CA ASP A 105 4.88 17.55 10.89
C ASP A 105 4.76 18.54 9.72
#